data_AF-A0A521PGM2-F1
#
_entry.id   AF-A0A521PGM2-F1
#
_cell.length_a   1.000
_cell.length_b   1.000
_cell.length_c   1.000
_cell.angle_alpha   90.00
_cell.angle_beta   90.00
_cell.angle_gamma   90.00
#
_symmetry.space_group_name_H-M   'P 1'
#
loop_
_entity.id
_entity.type
_entity.pdbx_description
1 polymer ?
#
loop_
_entity_poly.entity_id
_entity_poly.type
_entity_poly.pdbx_seq_one_letter_code
_entity_poly.pdbx_strand_id
1 'polypeptide(L)'
;MRFPFASHAAALPRPSRQIERCGRVVSVRAPEGWTDAQIEAWLDWAEAEGFEVGDGDPLAEAMAGWAANLADNDALELTATLLLGLASPARSARVTPEVLTLSDPGAGERLAAEGARRRAGRRATGAVEALARALAGVSTAVSRCEGPRADCADPASNPALARAALAARRSGASDADILRAIAGERFDSVPLPLSPPPVIVALADRAMIASGAPDALLAAEAALEGDLLLTFEPDDAESAAGSARAPAVLLSLTALRAISGPAVEAALGDLVRLWSRALTARGALSVAIGLGGLADLILREGSDDAGSRAAQLAGTVTAACDVAPSLFVDDLEASLRLGLGPLAAIDIWQTGDGDVVRRLHPALAAAIRRAGGEIDSAERHLFGRRTLMDAPGVDHAALRARGFTDIELEAV
;
A
#
# COMPACT_ATOMS: atom_id res chain seq x y z
N MET A 1 -1.96 -10.54 33.85
CA MET A 1 -3.41 -10.51 33.54
C MET A 1 -3.53 -10.31 32.04
N ARG A 2 -4.31 -11.14 31.32
CA ARG A 2 -4.42 -11.05 29.86
C ARG A 2 -5.23 -9.80 29.47
N PHE A 3 -4.87 -9.15 28.37
CA PHE A 3 -5.60 -8.02 27.81
C PHE A 3 -7.01 -8.46 27.32
N PRO A 4 -8.10 -7.79 27.74
CA PRO A 4 -9.45 -8.30 27.52
C PRO A 4 -10.07 -7.79 26.19
N PHE A 5 -9.66 -8.34 25.05
CA PHE A 5 -10.12 -7.87 23.73
C PHE A 5 -11.64 -7.98 23.57
N ALA A 6 -12.24 -9.10 23.95
CA ALA A 6 -13.70 -9.30 23.88
C ALA A 6 -14.49 -8.22 24.63
N SER A 7 -14.00 -7.79 25.80
CA SER A 7 -14.66 -6.73 26.58
C SER A 7 -14.58 -5.37 25.89
N HIS A 8 -13.43 -5.06 25.27
CA HIS A 8 -13.28 -3.84 24.48
C HIS A 8 -14.15 -3.85 23.22
N ALA A 9 -14.23 -4.97 22.51
CA ALA A 9 -15.07 -5.10 21.32
C ALA A 9 -16.56 -4.98 21.65
N ALA A 10 -17.02 -5.55 22.77
CA ALA A 10 -18.40 -5.43 23.22
C ALA A 10 -18.79 -3.98 23.58
N ALA A 11 -17.83 -3.18 24.06
CA ALA A 11 -18.04 -1.78 24.41
C ALA A 11 -17.88 -0.81 23.21
N LEU A 12 -17.35 -1.29 22.08
CA LEU A 12 -17.08 -0.46 20.90
C LEU A 12 -18.38 -0.07 20.18
N PRO A 13 -18.69 1.22 20.02
CA PRO A 13 -19.82 1.65 19.20
C PRO A 13 -19.64 1.24 17.74
N ARG A 14 -20.63 0.52 17.19
CA ARG A 14 -20.72 0.14 15.78
C ARG A 14 -22.04 0.60 15.18
N PRO A 15 -22.17 1.89 14.81
CA PRO A 15 -23.37 2.41 14.18
C PRO A 15 -23.63 1.72 12.83
N SER A 16 -24.90 1.75 12.41
CA SER A 16 -25.26 1.26 11.07
C SER A 16 -24.82 2.27 10.01
N ARG A 17 -24.23 1.76 8.93
CA ARG A 17 -23.77 2.55 7.77
C ARG A 17 -24.21 1.88 6.48
N GLN A 18 -24.48 2.69 5.46
CA GLN A 18 -24.78 2.23 4.12
C GLN A 18 -23.54 2.38 3.25
N ILE A 19 -23.12 1.28 2.62
CA ILE A 19 -21.94 1.21 1.78
C ILE A 19 -22.39 0.93 0.35
N GLU A 20 -22.04 1.83 -0.57
CA GLU A 20 -22.29 1.66 -2.00
C GLU A 20 -21.31 0.64 -2.57
N ARG A 21 -21.81 -0.40 -3.22
CA ARG A 21 -21.02 -1.43 -3.90
C ARG A 21 -21.49 -1.59 -5.34
N CYS A 22 -20.75 -2.35 -6.14
CA CYS A 22 -21.08 -2.62 -7.54
C CYS A 22 -22.50 -3.19 -7.68
N GLY A 23 -23.45 -2.31 -8.04
CA GLY A 23 -24.85 -2.66 -8.29
C GLY A 23 -25.74 -2.83 -7.04
N ARG A 24 -25.27 -2.49 -5.84
CA ARG A 24 -26.09 -2.59 -4.61
C ARG A 24 -25.61 -1.68 -3.48
N VAL A 25 -26.48 -1.39 -2.52
CA VAL A 25 -26.12 -0.75 -1.25
C VAL A 25 -26.24 -1.79 -0.14
N VAL A 26 -25.20 -1.93 0.68
CA VAL A 26 -25.16 -2.89 1.80
C VAL A 26 -25.22 -2.12 3.12
N SER A 27 -26.09 -2.55 4.04
CA SER A 27 -26.13 -2.02 5.40
C SER A 27 -25.22 -2.83 6.31
N VAL A 28 -24.30 -2.17 7.01
CA VAL A 28 -23.30 -2.82 7.88
C VAL A 28 -23.21 -2.12 9.23
N ARG A 29 -22.62 -2.79 10.22
CA ARG A 29 -22.28 -2.19 11.52
C ARG A 29 -20.77 -2.15 11.70
N ALA A 30 -20.18 -0.97 11.56
CA ALA A 30 -18.74 -0.78 11.63
C ALA A 30 -18.36 0.28 12.67
N PRO A 31 -17.14 0.23 13.24
CA PRO A 31 -16.62 1.30 14.07
C PRO A 31 -16.66 2.65 13.35
N GLU A 32 -16.96 3.72 14.07
CA GLU A 32 -17.06 5.08 13.51
C GLU A 32 -15.73 5.55 12.89
N GLY A 33 -14.61 5.10 13.44
CA GLY A 33 -13.28 5.44 12.94
C GLY A 33 -12.82 4.67 11.69
N TRP A 34 -13.60 3.71 11.18
CA TRP A 34 -13.28 3.03 9.93
C TRP A 34 -13.77 3.84 8.74
N THR A 35 -12.98 3.95 7.68
CA THR A 35 -13.44 4.55 6.42
C THR A 35 -14.31 3.56 5.62
N ASP A 36 -15.09 4.06 4.67
CA ASP A 36 -15.85 3.22 3.73
C ASP A 36 -14.93 2.27 2.98
N ALA A 37 -13.74 2.73 2.56
CA ALA A 37 -12.74 1.88 1.92
C ALA A 37 -12.25 0.74 2.82
N GLN A 38 -12.07 0.96 4.12
CA GLN A 38 -11.74 -0.12 5.07
C GLN A 38 -12.88 -1.13 5.17
N ILE A 39 -14.11 -0.64 5.24
CA ILE A 39 -15.32 -1.46 5.35
C ILE A 39 -15.50 -2.29 4.07
N GLU A 40 -15.37 -1.68 2.89
CA GLU A 40 -15.41 -2.36 1.59
C GLU A 40 -14.34 -3.45 1.51
N ALA A 41 -13.10 -3.16 1.92
CA ALA A 41 -12.02 -4.15 1.92
C ALA A 41 -12.31 -5.36 2.85
N TRP A 42 -13.04 -5.14 3.96
CA TRP A 42 -13.51 -6.23 4.82
C TRP A 42 -14.66 -7.03 4.19
N LEU A 43 -15.58 -6.37 3.49
CA LEU A 43 -16.66 -7.04 2.77
C LEU A 43 -16.15 -7.85 1.58
N ASP A 44 -15.19 -7.32 0.83
CA ASP A 44 -14.51 -8.02 -0.26
C ASP A 44 -13.76 -9.26 0.26
N TRP A 45 -13.10 -9.12 1.42
CA TRP A 45 -12.50 -10.27 2.11
C TRP A 45 -13.55 -11.30 2.52
N ALA A 46 -14.66 -10.87 3.13
CA ALA A 46 -15.72 -11.79 3.57
C ALA A 46 -16.29 -12.60 2.39
N GLU A 47 -16.55 -11.95 1.26
CA GLU A 47 -17.00 -12.62 0.03
C GLU A 47 -15.96 -13.58 -0.53
N ALA A 48 -14.68 -13.20 -0.53
CA ALA A 48 -13.58 -14.05 -1.00
C ALA A 48 -13.41 -15.30 -0.13
N GLU A 49 -13.69 -15.22 1.17
CA GLU A 49 -13.72 -16.35 2.10
C GLU A 49 -15.04 -17.15 2.02
N GLY A 50 -16.01 -16.71 1.21
CA GLY A 50 -17.27 -17.41 0.96
C GLY A 50 -18.39 -17.11 1.96
N PHE A 51 -18.28 -16.03 2.74
CA PHE A 51 -19.36 -15.58 3.63
C PHE A 51 -20.40 -14.76 2.87
N GLU A 52 -21.67 -14.93 3.24
CA GLU A 52 -22.76 -14.15 2.65
C GLU A 52 -22.73 -12.70 3.17
N VAL A 53 -22.70 -11.74 2.25
CA VAL A 53 -22.84 -10.31 2.55
C VAL A 53 -24.27 -9.88 2.25
N GLY A 54 -25.09 -9.86 3.30
CA GLY A 54 -26.54 -9.59 3.25
C GLY A 54 -27.04 -8.75 4.43
N ASP A 55 -28.32 -8.92 4.77
CA ASP A 55 -28.99 -8.21 5.86
C ASP A 55 -28.44 -8.63 7.24
N GLY A 56 -28.23 -7.68 8.16
CA GLY A 56 -27.76 -7.96 9.52
C GLY A 56 -26.44 -7.28 9.85
N ASP A 57 -25.49 -8.03 10.42
CA ASP A 57 -24.15 -7.56 10.74
C ASP A 57 -23.10 -8.42 10.01
N PRO A 58 -23.04 -8.33 8.66
CA PRO A 58 -22.26 -9.26 7.83
C PRO A 58 -20.76 -9.25 8.18
N LEU A 59 -20.23 -8.12 8.67
CA LEU A 59 -18.85 -8.03 9.13
C LEU A 59 -18.61 -8.88 10.38
N ALA A 60 -19.42 -8.70 11.42
CA ALA A 60 -19.26 -9.47 12.66
C ALA A 60 -19.51 -10.96 12.44
N GLU A 61 -20.50 -11.31 11.61
CA GLU A 61 -20.83 -12.69 11.26
C GLU A 61 -19.70 -13.38 10.49
N ALA A 62 -19.15 -12.72 9.46
CA ALA A 62 -18.03 -13.25 8.69
C ALA A 62 -16.76 -13.40 9.55
N MET A 63 -16.43 -12.38 10.36
CA MET A 63 -15.29 -12.42 11.28
C MET A 63 -15.44 -13.55 12.32
N ALA A 64 -16.64 -13.73 12.88
CA ALA A 64 -16.93 -14.78 13.85
C ALA A 64 -16.87 -16.18 13.23
N GLY A 65 -17.48 -16.37 12.06
CA GLY A 65 -17.43 -17.63 11.32
C GLY A 65 -16.00 -18.00 10.93
N TRP A 66 -15.22 -17.03 10.44
CA TRP A 66 -13.82 -17.24 10.10
C TRP A 66 -12.97 -17.59 11.32
N ALA A 67 -13.14 -16.86 12.42
CA ALA A 67 -12.42 -17.11 13.67
C ALA A 67 -12.73 -18.49 14.26
N ALA A 68 -14.00 -18.92 14.22
CA ALA A 68 -14.42 -20.25 14.65
C ALA A 68 -13.79 -21.37 13.79
N ASN A 69 -13.72 -21.16 12.48
CA ASN A 69 -13.06 -22.08 11.56
C ASN A 69 -11.54 -22.16 11.77
N LEU A 70 -10.91 -21.06 12.21
CA LEU A 70 -9.49 -21.03 12.50
C LEU A 70 -9.18 -21.74 13.83
N ALA A 71 -9.85 -21.33 14.92
CA ALA A 71 -9.60 -21.85 16.26
C ALA A 71 -10.82 -21.65 17.18
N ASP A 72 -11.69 -22.66 17.25
CA ASP A 72 -12.97 -22.64 17.99
C ASP A 72 -12.83 -22.15 19.45
N ASN A 73 -11.83 -22.64 20.19
CA ASN A 73 -11.63 -22.28 21.61
C ASN A 73 -11.28 -20.80 21.84
N ASP A 74 -10.70 -20.12 20.85
CA ASP A 74 -10.26 -18.73 20.94
C ASP A 74 -11.11 -17.80 20.04
N ALA A 75 -12.18 -18.33 19.41
CA ALA A 75 -12.95 -17.66 18.36
C ALA A 75 -13.53 -16.31 18.80
N LEU A 76 -14.04 -16.22 20.04
CA LEU A 76 -14.60 -14.98 20.58
C LEU A 76 -13.54 -13.86 20.67
N GLU A 77 -12.36 -14.18 21.22
CA GLU A 77 -11.27 -13.21 21.36
C GLU A 77 -10.69 -12.85 19.99
N LEU A 78 -10.54 -13.82 19.08
CA LEU A 78 -10.09 -13.57 17.72
C LEU A 78 -11.05 -12.62 16.99
N THR A 79 -12.35 -12.90 17.02
CA THR A 79 -13.39 -12.03 16.45
C THR A 79 -13.31 -10.62 17.01
N ALA A 80 -13.10 -10.50 18.33
CA ALA A 80 -12.95 -9.20 18.98
C ALA A 80 -11.76 -8.42 18.44
N THR A 81 -10.62 -9.06 18.19
CA THR A 81 -9.44 -8.39 17.62
C THR A 81 -9.66 -7.91 16.19
N LEU A 82 -10.48 -8.62 15.40
CA LEU A 82 -10.87 -8.20 14.05
C LEU A 82 -11.80 -6.99 14.09
N LEU A 83 -12.86 -7.03 14.92
CA LEU A 83 -13.83 -5.94 15.08
C LEU A 83 -13.20 -4.66 15.65
N LEU A 84 -12.17 -4.79 16.49
CA LEU A 84 -11.41 -3.66 17.02
C LEU A 84 -10.42 -3.08 16.00
N GLY A 85 -10.22 -3.73 14.84
CA GLY A 85 -9.21 -3.33 13.86
C GLY A 85 -7.78 -3.51 14.37
N LEU A 86 -7.55 -4.48 15.26
CA LEU A 86 -6.22 -4.79 15.80
C LEU A 86 -5.47 -5.80 14.96
N ALA A 87 -6.20 -6.67 14.26
CA ALA A 87 -5.63 -7.73 13.46
C ALA A 87 -6.42 -7.90 12.16
N SER A 88 -5.73 -8.27 11.09
CA SER A 88 -6.33 -8.72 9.84
C SER A 88 -5.65 -10.00 9.41
N PRO A 89 -6.41 -11.02 8.96
CA PRO A 89 -5.85 -12.10 8.16
C PRO A 89 -5.09 -11.50 6.98
N ALA A 90 -3.91 -12.05 6.72
CA ALA A 90 -2.99 -11.53 5.72
C ALA A 90 -2.35 -12.67 4.93
N ARG A 91 -1.63 -12.30 3.88
CA ARG A 91 -0.74 -13.18 3.13
C ARG A 91 0.71 -12.89 3.52
N SER A 92 1.50 -13.96 3.66
CA SER A 92 2.94 -13.84 3.82
C SER A 92 3.56 -13.16 2.60
N ALA A 93 4.68 -12.47 2.81
CA ALA A 93 5.44 -11.89 1.71
C ALA A 93 5.74 -12.96 0.65
N ARG A 94 5.54 -12.60 -0.62
CA ARG A 94 5.83 -13.51 -1.73
C ARG A 94 7.32 -13.54 -1.95
N VAL A 95 8.00 -14.53 -1.39
CA VAL A 95 9.42 -14.78 -1.62
C VAL A 95 9.63 -16.03 -2.48
N THR A 96 10.79 -16.15 -3.12
CA THR A 96 11.15 -17.38 -3.84
C THR A 96 11.32 -18.53 -2.86
N PRO A 97 10.75 -19.72 -3.14
CA PRO A 97 10.88 -20.87 -2.25
C PRO A 97 12.27 -21.52 -2.33
N GLU A 98 13.02 -21.25 -3.40
CA GLU A 98 14.40 -21.68 -3.58
C GLU A 98 15.33 -20.53 -3.19
N VAL A 99 16.33 -20.84 -2.36
CA VAL A 99 17.42 -19.92 -2.01
C VAL A 99 18.42 -19.92 -3.16
N LEU A 100 18.76 -18.73 -3.65
CA LEU A 100 19.81 -18.56 -4.65
C LEU A 100 21.16 -18.32 -3.98
N THR A 101 22.05 -19.32 -3.97
CA THR A 101 23.42 -19.12 -3.50
C THR A 101 24.22 -18.33 -4.55
N LEU A 102 24.72 -17.15 -4.20
CA LEU A 102 25.42 -16.29 -5.17
C LEU A 102 26.74 -16.88 -5.66
N SER A 103 27.39 -17.70 -4.83
CA SER A 103 28.63 -18.40 -5.19
C SER A 103 28.42 -19.55 -6.18
N ASP A 104 27.18 -19.97 -6.44
CA ASP A 104 26.89 -21.10 -7.33
C ASP A 104 27.11 -20.70 -8.81
N PRO A 105 27.68 -21.60 -9.62
CA PRO A 105 27.77 -21.39 -11.07
C PRO A 105 26.38 -21.11 -11.67
N GLY A 106 26.25 -20.00 -12.39
CA GLY A 106 24.99 -19.60 -13.04
C GLY A 106 24.05 -18.74 -12.19
N ALA A 107 24.36 -18.49 -10.92
CA ALA A 107 23.57 -17.58 -10.08
C ALA A 107 23.48 -16.17 -10.70
N GLY A 108 24.59 -15.68 -11.23
CA GLY A 108 24.64 -14.39 -11.93
C GLY A 108 23.74 -14.33 -13.17
N GLU A 109 23.70 -15.39 -13.99
CA GLU A 109 22.83 -15.45 -15.16
C GLU A 109 21.35 -15.47 -14.76
N ARG A 110 21.00 -16.21 -13.70
CA ARG A 110 19.65 -16.25 -13.13
C ARG A 110 19.22 -14.86 -12.65
N LEU A 111 20.07 -14.15 -11.90
CA LEU A 111 19.79 -12.78 -11.43
C LEU A 111 19.64 -11.80 -12.60
N ALA A 112 20.55 -11.84 -13.57
CA ALA A 112 20.51 -10.95 -14.73
C ALA A 112 19.24 -11.17 -15.58
N ALA A 113 18.84 -12.43 -15.79
CA ALA A 113 17.62 -12.79 -16.49
C ALA A 113 16.38 -12.27 -15.75
N GLU A 114 16.34 -12.41 -14.43
CA GLU A 114 15.22 -11.93 -13.61
C GLU A 114 15.16 -10.40 -13.57
N GLY A 115 16.30 -9.71 -13.40
CA GLY A 115 16.39 -8.25 -13.52
C GLY A 115 15.93 -7.75 -14.89
N ALA A 116 16.28 -8.45 -15.97
CA ALA A 116 15.79 -8.13 -17.32
C ALA A 116 14.26 -8.29 -17.45
N ARG A 117 13.67 -9.34 -16.88
CA ARG A 117 12.21 -9.54 -16.84
C ARG A 117 11.50 -8.43 -16.07
N ARG A 118 12.00 -8.06 -14.89
CA ARG A 118 11.43 -6.99 -14.05
C ARG A 118 11.45 -5.64 -14.74
N ARG A 119 12.59 -5.30 -15.36
CA ARG A 119 12.69 -4.09 -16.21
C ARG A 119 11.68 -4.10 -17.35
N ALA A 120 11.57 -5.23 -18.06
CA ALA A 120 10.64 -5.34 -19.17
C ALA A 120 9.20 -5.11 -18.71
N GLY A 121 8.80 -5.70 -17.57
CA GLY A 121 7.48 -5.47 -16.96
C GLY A 121 7.20 -4.00 -16.66
N ARG A 122 8.11 -3.31 -15.96
CA ARG A 122 7.93 -1.87 -15.66
C ARG A 122 7.86 -1.01 -16.91
N ARG A 123 8.70 -1.30 -17.90
CA ARG A 123 8.70 -0.59 -19.19
C ARG A 123 7.43 -0.87 -20.00
N ALA A 124 6.86 -2.07 -19.91
CA ALA A 124 5.64 -2.44 -20.62
C ALA A 124 4.45 -1.58 -20.19
N THR A 125 4.24 -1.37 -18.88
CA THR A 125 3.17 -0.50 -18.37
C THR A 125 3.29 0.91 -18.95
N GLY A 126 4.47 1.53 -18.83
CA GLY A 126 4.71 2.87 -19.37
C GLY A 126 4.59 2.94 -20.91
N ALA A 127 4.96 1.88 -21.62
CA ALA A 127 4.81 1.80 -23.07
C ALA A 127 3.34 1.73 -23.50
N VAL A 128 2.50 0.96 -22.80
CA VAL A 128 1.06 0.88 -23.06
C VAL A 128 0.40 2.24 -22.82
N GLU A 129 0.70 2.90 -21.71
CA GLU A 129 0.17 4.24 -21.42
C GLU A 129 0.62 5.29 -22.44
N ALA A 130 1.88 5.25 -22.86
CA ALA A 130 2.41 6.16 -23.87
C ALA A 130 1.74 5.95 -25.23
N LEU A 131 1.51 4.69 -25.63
CA LEU A 131 0.79 4.35 -26.86
C LEU A 131 -0.67 4.85 -26.82
N ALA A 132 -1.39 4.58 -25.73
CA ALA A 132 -2.77 5.05 -25.56
C ALA A 132 -2.85 6.58 -25.64
N ARG A 133 -1.92 7.29 -24.98
CA ARG A 133 -1.84 8.76 -25.03
C ARG A 133 -1.54 9.27 -26.44
N ALA A 134 -0.65 8.61 -27.18
CA ALA A 134 -0.32 9.02 -28.55
C ALA A 134 -1.52 8.84 -29.49
N LEU A 135 -2.27 7.74 -29.36
CA LEU A 135 -3.50 7.49 -30.13
C LEU A 135 -4.60 8.49 -29.77
N ALA A 136 -4.77 8.84 -28.48
CA ALA A 136 -5.67 9.90 -28.07
C ALA A 136 -5.27 11.28 -28.67
N GLY A 137 -3.97 11.51 -28.84
CA GLY A 137 -3.44 12.68 -29.54
C GLY A 137 -3.84 12.73 -31.01
N VAL A 138 -3.88 11.59 -31.71
CA VAL A 138 -4.40 11.48 -33.09
C VAL A 138 -5.87 11.87 -33.15
N SER A 139 -6.71 11.28 -32.29
CA SER A 139 -8.15 11.62 -32.23
C SER A 139 -8.37 13.11 -31.91
N THR A 140 -7.54 13.68 -31.04
CA THR A 140 -7.57 15.11 -30.66
C THR A 140 -7.18 16.03 -31.83
N ALA A 141 -6.20 15.62 -32.65
CA ALA A 141 -5.76 16.40 -33.80
C ALA A 141 -6.84 16.50 -34.90
N VAL A 142 -7.66 15.46 -35.06
CA VAL A 142 -8.82 15.47 -35.96
C VAL A 142 -9.97 16.28 -35.37
N SER A 143 -10.28 16.10 -34.08
CA SER A 143 -11.44 16.75 -33.45
C SER A 143 -11.28 18.26 -33.24
N ARG A 144 -10.04 18.74 -33.08
CA ARG A 144 -9.73 20.18 -32.97
C ARG A 144 -9.47 20.88 -34.30
N CYS A 145 -9.44 20.14 -35.40
CA CYS A 145 -9.23 20.72 -36.72
C CYS A 145 -10.48 21.45 -37.20
N GLU A 146 -10.32 22.70 -37.63
CA GLU A 146 -11.39 23.49 -38.23
C GLU A 146 -11.35 23.30 -39.75
N GLY A 147 -12.36 22.62 -40.31
CA GLY A 147 -12.45 22.37 -41.75
C GLY A 147 -13.35 21.20 -42.12
N PRO A 148 -13.45 20.86 -43.42
CA PRO A 148 -14.14 19.67 -43.88
C PRO A 148 -13.56 18.42 -43.23
N ARG A 149 -14.43 17.47 -42.83
CA ARG A 149 -14.01 16.24 -42.14
C ARG A 149 -12.99 15.43 -42.95
N ALA A 150 -13.10 15.44 -44.28
CA ALA A 150 -12.16 14.75 -45.16
C ALA A 150 -10.74 15.32 -45.04
N ASP A 151 -10.60 16.65 -45.05
CA ASP A 151 -9.30 17.33 -44.97
C ASP A 151 -8.70 17.21 -43.55
N CYS A 152 -9.55 17.28 -42.52
CA CYS A 152 -9.11 17.11 -41.14
C CYS A 152 -8.66 15.68 -40.82
N ALA A 153 -9.19 14.67 -41.53
CA ALA A 153 -8.83 13.27 -41.41
C ALA A 153 -7.71 12.82 -42.38
N ASP A 154 -7.25 13.70 -43.27
CA ASP A 154 -6.18 13.43 -44.22
C ASP A 154 -4.84 13.98 -43.70
N PRO A 155 -3.83 13.13 -43.42
CA PRO A 155 -2.51 13.57 -42.97
C PRO A 155 -1.78 14.50 -43.96
N ALA A 156 -2.08 14.46 -45.26
CA ALA A 156 -1.48 15.38 -46.22
C ALA A 156 -2.03 16.81 -46.08
N SER A 157 -3.28 16.93 -45.63
CA SER A 157 -4.01 18.19 -45.50
C SER A 157 -3.99 18.73 -44.05
N ASN A 158 -3.83 17.86 -43.05
CA ASN A 158 -3.75 18.22 -41.63
C ASN A 158 -2.35 17.95 -41.05
N PRO A 159 -1.48 18.97 -40.92
CA PRO A 159 -0.13 18.80 -40.39
C PRO A 159 -0.08 18.48 -38.88
N ALA A 160 -1.14 18.79 -38.12
CA ALA A 160 -1.24 18.36 -36.72
C ALA A 160 -1.49 16.85 -36.64
N LEU A 161 -2.38 16.33 -37.50
CA LEU A 161 -2.61 14.89 -37.65
C LEU A 161 -1.35 14.15 -38.11
N ALA A 162 -0.62 14.67 -39.11
CA ALA A 162 0.62 14.05 -39.58
C ALA A 162 1.66 13.89 -38.45
N ARG A 163 1.84 14.93 -37.62
CA ARG A 163 2.74 14.88 -36.45
C ARG A 163 2.24 13.90 -35.39
N ALA A 164 0.94 13.90 -35.09
CA ALA A 164 0.35 12.99 -34.12
C ALA A 164 0.47 11.53 -34.57
N ALA A 165 0.21 11.23 -35.84
CA ALA A 165 0.36 9.91 -36.42
C ALA A 165 1.83 9.43 -36.39
N LEU A 166 2.79 10.31 -36.68
CA LEU A 166 4.21 9.98 -36.54
C LEU A 166 4.60 9.69 -35.09
N ALA A 167 4.09 10.46 -34.13
CA ALA A 167 4.30 10.20 -32.71
C ALA A 167 3.70 8.85 -32.29
N ALA A 168 2.47 8.53 -32.73
CA ALA A 168 1.83 7.25 -32.48
C ALA A 168 2.65 6.07 -33.05
N ARG A 169 3.17 6.18 -34.27
CA ARG A 169 4.07 5.16 -34.86
C ARG A 169 5.35 4.97 -34.04
N ARG A 170 5.96 6.06 -33.57
CA ARG A 170 7.14 5.99 -32.70
C ARG A 170 6.85 5.33 -31.35
N SER A 171 5.61 5.40 -30.89
CA SER A 171 5.12 4.71 -29.69
C SER A 171 4.65 3.27 -29.96
N GLY A 172 4.75 2.77 -31.19
CA GLY A 172 4.41 1.38 -31.55
C GLY A 172 3.00 1.16 -32.09
N ALA A 173 2.25 2.21 -32.42
CA ALA A 173 0.93 2.08 -33.04
C ALA A 173 1.03 1.44 -34.44
N SER A 174 0.14 0.51 -34.74
CA SER A 174 -0.04 0.04 -36.11
C SER A 174 -0.82 1.07 -36.93
N ASP A 175 -0.73 1.00 -38.26
CA ASP A 175 -1.51 1.87 -39.14
C ASP A 175 -3.03 1.66 -38.95
N ALA A 176 -3.46 0.46 -38.59
CA ALA A 176 -4.86 0.18 -38.26
C ALA A 176 -5.31 0.93 -37.00
N ASP A 177 -4.46 1.02 -35.97
CA ASP A 177 -4.77 1.78 -34.75
C ASP A 177 -4.89 3.27 -35.04
N ILE A 178 -4.01 3.80 -35.90
CA ILE A 178 -4.04 5.20 -36.30
C ILE A 178 -5.31 5.51 -37.10
N LEU A 179 -5.72 4.63 -38.02
CA LEU A 179 -6.97 4.80 -38.77
C LEU A 179 -8.19 4.74 -37.85
N ARG A 180 -8.20 3.84 -36.86
CA ARG A 180 -9.25 3.77 -35.83
C ARG A 180 -9.30 5.04 -34.96
N ALA A 181 -8.14 5.59 -34.60
CA ALA A 181 -8.04 6.87 -33.89
C ALA A 181 -8.55 8.05 -34.73
N ILE A 182 -8.20 8.11 -36.01
CA ILE A 182 -8.74 9.11 -36.96
C ILE A 182 -10.27 9.01 -37.05
N ALA A 183 -10.82 7.79 -37.02
CA ALA A 183 -12.26 7.55 -37.01
C ALA A 183 -12.95 7.96 -35.69
N GLY A 184 -12.20 8.20 -34.62
CA GLY A 184 -12.68 8.66 -33.32
C GLY A 184 -12.87 7.57 -32.27
N GLU A 185 -12.27 6.38 -32.46
CA GLU A 185 -12.27 5.32 -31.46
C GLU A 185 -11.56 5.79 -30.17
N ARG A 186 -12.10 5.40 -29.01
CA ARG A 186 -11.46 5.60 -27.71
C ARG A 186 -10.56 4.41 -27.42
N PHE A 187 -9.29 4.69 -27.15
CA PHE A 187 -8.31 3.68 -26.77
C PHE A 187 -8.18 3.65 -25.26
N ASP A 188 -9.21 3.14 -24.59
CA ASP A 188 -9.16 2.88 -23.16
C ASP A 188 -8.28 1.64 -22.94
N SER A 189 -7.04 1.86 -22.49
CA SER A 189 -6.16 0.78 -22.08
C SER A 189 -6.34 0.54 -20.59
N VAL A 190 -6.88 -0.61 -20.21
CA VAL A 190 -6.73 -1.12 -18.85
C VAL A 190 -5.44 -1.92 -18.83
N PRO A 191 -4.39 -1.47 -18.12
CA PRO A 191 -3.19 -2.29 -17.96
C PRO A 191 -3.62 -3.62 -17.34
N LEU A 192 -3.20 -4.75 -17.93
CA LEU A 192 -3.31 -6.02 -17.24
C LEU A 192 -2.54 -5.88 -15.93
N PRO A 193 -3.15 -6.18 -14.76
CA PRO A 193 -2.43 -6.11 -13.50
C PRO A 193 -1.26 -7.09 -13.58
N LEU A 194 -0.04 -6.56 -13.65
CA LEU A 194 1.15 -7.37 -13.51
C LEU A 194 1.24 -7.77 -12.03
N SER A 195 1.11 -9.06 -11.75
CA SER A 195 1.33 -9.54 -10.40
C SER A 195 2.80 -9.26 -10.05
N PRO A 196 3.09 -8.55 -8.93
CA PRO A 196 4.47 -8.28 -8.54
C PRO A 196 5.26 -9.60 -8.47
N PRO A 197 6.46 -9.68 -9.05
CA PRO A 197 7.28 -10.87 -8.94
C PRO A 197 7.68 -11.10 -7.47
N PRO A 198 7.89 -12.36 -7.04
CA PRO A 198 8.29 -12.64 -5.68
C PRO A 198 9.69 -12.07 -5.38
N VAL A 199 9.94 -11.66 -4.14
CA VAL A 199 11.26 -11.27 -3.65
C VAL A 199 12.21 -12.46 -3.80
N ILE A 200 13.39 -12.25 -4.39
CA ILE A 200 14.38 -13.32 -4.52
C ILE A 200 15.12 -13.44 -3.19
N VAL A 201 15.17 -14.64 -2.61
CA VAL A 201 16.02 -14.92 -1.46
C VAL A 201 17.39 -15.37 -1.97
N ALA A 202 18.44 -14.65 -1.61
CA ALA A 202 19.80 -14.98 -2.02
C ALA A 202 20.72 -15.12 -0.81
N LEU A 203 21.52 -16.20 -0.80
CA LEU A 203 22.57 -16.44 0.18
C LEU A 203 23.91 -15.98 -0.38
N ALA A 204 24.63 -15.16 0.37
CA ALA A 204 25.93 -14.64 -0.03
C ALA A 204 26.98 -14.76 1.07
N ASP A 205 28.24 -14.96 0.68
CA ASP A 205 29.36 -14.87 1.62
C ASP A 205 29.63 -13.41 2.00
N ARG A 206 29.71 -13.14 3.30
CA ARG A 206 29.86 -11.78 3.83
C ARG A 206 31.19 -11.13 3.41
N ALA A 207 32.28 -11.90 3.37
CA ALA A 207 33.59 -11.37 3.00
C ALA A 207 33.67 -11.06 1.50
N MET A 208 33.08 -11.93 0.67
CA MET A 208 32.95 -11.75 -0.77
C MET A 208 32.19 -10.45 -1.10
N ILE A 209 31.02 -10.24 -0.47
CA ILE A 209 30.24 -9.01 -0.65
C ILE A 209 31.03 -7.79 -0.17
N ALA A 210 31.65 -7.85 1.01
CA ALA A 210 32.42 -6.74 1.56
C ALA A 210 33.65 -6.38 0.71
N SER A 211 34.23 -7.36 0.01
CA SER A 211 35.39 -7.14 -0.88
C SER A 211 35.01 -6.51 -2.23
N GLY A 212 33.73 -6.38 -2.56
CA GLY A 212 33.27 -5.85 -3.84
C GLY A 212 33.49 -6.82 -5.01
N ALA A 213 33.40 -8.12 -4.76
CA ALA A 213 33.49 -9.14 -5.80
C ALA A 213 32.40 -8.93 -6.89
N PRO A 214 32.58 -9.48 -8.11
CA PRO A 214 31.60 -9.33 -9.20
C PRO A 214 30.16 -9.69 -8.81
N ASP A 215 29.99 -10.71 -7.95
CA ASP A 215 28.67 -11.14 -7.48
C ASP A 215 28.00 -10.10 -6.58
N ALA A 216 28.78 -9.27 -5.87
CA ALA A 216 28.27 -8.14 -5.09
C ALA A 216 27.66 -7.06 -6.00
N LEU A 217 28.30 -6.80 -7.14
CA LEU A 217 27.76 -5.87 -8.15
C LEU A 217 26.46 -6.43 -8.75
N LEU A 218 26.43 -7.73 -9.08
CA LEU A 218 25.22 -8.39 -9.60
C LEU A 218 24.06 -8.35 -8.59
N ALA A 219 24.34 -8.60 -7.31
CA ALA A 219 23.36 -8.48 -6.24
C ALA A 219 22.85 -7.03 -6.10
N ALA A 220 23.73 -6.04 -6.16
CA ALA A 220 23.36 -4.63 -6.11
C ALA A 220 22.49 -4.22 -7.32
N GLU A 221 22.87 -4.62 -8.53
CA GLU A 221 22.06 -4.38 -9.73
C GLU A 221 20.69 -5.06 -9.62
N ALA A 222 20.63 -6.32 -9.19
CA ALA A 222 19.36 -7.02 -8.99
C ALA A 222 18.48 -6.32 -7.94
N ALA A 223 19.06 -5.83 -6.85
CA ALA A 223 18.36 -5.06 -5.81
C ALA A 223 17.85 -3.70 -6.32
N LEU A 224 18.52 -3.06 -7.28
CA LEU A 224 18.01 -1.84 -7.93
C LEU A 224 16.85 -2.13 -8.88
N GLU A 225 16.82 -3.33 -9.48
CA GLU A 225 15.77 -3.74 -10.42
C GLU A 225 14.54 -4.34 -9.73
N GLY A 226 14.59 -4.62 -8.44
CA GLY A 226 13.45 -5.01 -7.60
C GLY A 226 13.90 -5.62 -6.27
N ASP A 227 12.96 -6.21 -5.53
CA ASP A 227 13.23 -6.70 -4.19
C ASP A 227 14.09 -7.98 -4.21
N LEU A 228 15.31 -7.87 -3.68
CA LEU A 228 16.26 -8.94 -3.39
C LEU A 228 16.44 -8.98 -1.87
N LEU A 229 16.16 -10.12 -1.24
CA LEU A 229 16.48 -10.38 0.16
C LEU A 229 17.83 -11.10 0.22
N LEU A 230 18.87 -10.35 0.59
CA LEU A 230 20.21 -10.89 0.77
C LEU A 230 20.41 -11.37 2.21
N THR A 231 20.72 -12.66 2.37
CA THR A 231 21.09 -13.26 3.65
C THR A 231 22.55 -13.69 3.61
N PHE A 232 23.16 -13.78 4.79
CA PHE A 232 24.57 -14.19 4.93
C PHE A 232 24.73 -15.53 5.63
N GLU A 233 23.66 -16.03 6.24
CA GLU A 233 23.62 -17.33 6.90
C GLU A 233 22.61 -18.24 6.19
N PRO A 234 22.93 -19.54 5.99
CA PRO A 234 22.01 -20.49 5.36
C PRO A 234 20.67 -20.60 6.09
N ASP A 235 20.70 -20.65 7.43
CA ASP A 235 19.50 -20.80 8.26
C ASP A 235 18.53 -19.61 8.08
N ASP A 236 19.06 -18.40 7.93
CA ASP A 236 18.26 -17.21 7.65
C ASP A 236 17.62 -17.28 6.26
N ALA A 237 18.37 -17.77 5.26
CA ALA A 237 17.90 -17.93 3.90
C ALA A 237 16.76 -18.95 3.82
N GLU A 238 16.92 -20.10 4.46
CA GLU A 238 15.92 -21.16 4.51
C GLU A 238 14.68 -20.71 5.28
N SER A 239 14.85 -20.02 6.41
CA SER A 239 13.76 -19.46 7.19
C SER A 239 12.96 -18.44 6.40
N ALA A 240 13.64 -17.55 5.67
CA ALA A 240 12.99 -16.57 4.80
C ALA A 240 12.21 -17.27 3.67
N ALA A 241 12.83 -18.19 2.93
CA ALA A 241 12.20 -18.93 1.85
C ALA A 241 10.98 -19.76 2.33
N GLY A 242 11.08 -20.36 3.52
CA GLY A 242 9.99 -21.10 4.17
C GLY A 242 8.81 -20.21 4.58
N SER A 243 9.05 -18.93 4.86
CA SER A 243 8.01 -18.00 5.32
C SER A 243 6.94 -17.70 4.27
N ALA A 244 7.22 -17.87 2.98
CA ALA A 244 6.25 -17.65 1.89
C ALA A 244 4.96 -18.47 2.04
N ARG A 245 5.02 -19.59 2.77
CA ARG A 245 3.89 -20.51 2.99
C ARG A 245 3.32 -20.44 4.40
N ALA A 246 3.92 -19.62 5.26
CA ALA A 246 3.44 -19.49 6.62
C ALA A 246 2.05 -18.82 6.63
N PRO A 247 1.12 -19.27 7.47
CA PRO A 247 -0.09 -18.51 7.74
C PRO A 247 0.29 -17.15 8.34
N ALA A 248 -0.40 -16.08 7.90
CA ALA A 248 -0.01 -14.72 8.20
C ALA A 248 -1.13 -13.89 8.84
N VAL A 249 -0.71 -12.97 9.68
CA VAL A 249 -1.57 -11.93 10.25
C VAL A 249 -0.85 -10.59 10.21
N LEU A 250 -1.58 -9.52 9.92
CA LEU A 250 -1.10 -8.15 10.10
C LEU A 250 -1.72 -7.58 11.38
N LEU A 251 -0.89 -7.01 12.27
CA LEU A 251 -1.33 -6.40 13.52
C LEU A 251 -1.18 -4.87 13.44
N SER A 252 -2.22 -4.13 13.85
CA SER A 252 -2.19 -2.67 13.89
C SER A 252 -1.66 -2.16 15.22
N LEU A 253 -0.40 -1.69 15.24
CA LEU A 253 0.21 -1.12 16.43
C LEU A 253 -0.44 0.20 16.87
N THR A 254 -0.95 0.98 15.92
CA THR A 254 -1.63 2.25 16.19
C THR A 254 -3.01 2.05 16.81
N ALA A 255 -3.79 1.09 16.31
CA ALA A 255 -5.08 0.73 16.90
C ALA A 255 -4.89 0.11 18.29
N LEU A 256 -3.89 -0.78 18.43
CA LEU A 256 -3.55 -1.36 19.73
C LEU A 256 -3.16 -0.27 20.74
N ARG A 257 -2.30 0.67 20.35
CA ARG A 257 -1.92 1.80 21.19
C ARG A 257 -3.11 2.68 21.59
N ALA A 258 -4.09 2.85 20.71
CA ALA A 258 -5.28 3.65 21.00
C ALA A 258 -6.12 3.05 22.13
N ILE A 259 -6.22 1.72 22.21
CA ILE A 259 -7.03 1.03 23.23
C ILE A 259 -6.24 0.69 24.50
N SER A 260 -4.96 0.36 24.38
CA SER A 260 -4.14 -0.08 25.53
C SER A 260 -3.36 1.06 26.19
N GLY A 261 -3.25 2.21 25.52
CA GLY A 261 -2.41 3.32 25.96
C GLY A 261 -0.97 2.88 26.27
N PRO A 262 -0.41 3.22 27.44
CA PRO A 262 0.98 2.88 27.79
C PRO A 262 1.26 1.38 27.85
N ALA A 263 0.24 0.53 28.02
CA ALA A 263 0.39 -0.92 28.11
C ALA A 263 0.48 -1.64 26.74
N VAL A 264 0.80 -0.91 25.66
CA VAL A 264 0.83 -1.44 24.29
C VAL A 264 1.72 -2.67 24.11
N GLU A 265 2.86 -2.72 24.78
CA GLU A 265 3.80 -3.84 24.66
C GLU A 265 3.26 -5.12 25.32
N ALA A 266 2.65 -4.99 26.51
CA ALA A 266 2.00 -6.12 27.17
C ALA A 266 0.79 -6.62 26.35
N ALA A 267 -0.02 -5.70 25.84
CA ALA A 267 -1.16 -6.01 24.98
C ALA A 267 -0.73 -6.67 23.66
N LEU A 268 0.41 -6.25 23.09
CA LEU A 268 0.99 -6.86 21.88
C LEU A 268 1.39 -8.30 22.17
N GLY A 269 2.05 -8.56 23.31
CA GLY A 269 2.40 -9.93 23.70
C GLY A 269 1.17 -10.84 23.85
N ASP A 270 0.06 -10.33 24.39
CA ASP A 270 -1.20 -11.10 24.48
C ASP A 270 -1.84 -11.33 23.11
N LEU A 271 -1.84 -10.30 22.25
CA LEU A 271 -2.36 -10.39 20.88
C LEU A 271 -1.57 -11.41 20.05
N VAL A 272 -0.24 -11.37 20.13
CA VAL A 272 0.66 -12.31 19.44
C VAL A 272 0.47 -13.73 19.96
N ARG A 273 0.34 -13.95 21.27
CA ARG A 273 0.03 -15.28 21.83
C ARG A 273 -1.32 -15.80 21.36
N LEU A 274 -2.32 -14.94 21.21
CA LEU A 274 -3.63 -15.34 20.72
C LEU A 274 -3.55 -15.80 19.26
N TRP A 275 -2.97 -14.97 18.39
CA TRP A 275 -2.90 -15.24 16.96
C TRP A 275 -1.91 -16.34 16.59
N SER A 276 -0.74 -16.40 17.21
CA SER A 276 0.25 -17.46 16.91
C SER A 276 -0.29 -18.85 17.26
N ARG A 277 -0.98 -19.00 18.40
CA ARG A 277 -1.66 -20.26 18.76
C ARG A 277 -2.77 -20.62 17.78
N ALA A 278 -3.59 -19.64 17.37
CA ALA A 278 -4.66 -19.88 16.42
C ALA A 278 -4.15 -20.31 15.03
N LEU A 279 -3.11 -19.65 14.52
CA LEU A 279 -2.52 -19.97 13.21
C LEU A 279 -1.75 -21.30 13.22
N THR A 280 -1.18 -21.69 14.36
CA THR A 280 -0.48 -22.98 14.51
C THR A 280 -1.39 -24.14 14.90
N ALA A 281 -2.66 -23.88 15.25
CA ALA A 281 -3.62 -24.92 15.67
C ALA A 281 -3.78 -26.06 14.65
N ARG A 282 -3.56 -25.77 13.36
CA ARG A 282 -3.64 -26.75 12.26
C ARG A 282 -2.29 -27.35 11.86
N GLY A 283 -1.26 -27.22 12.71
CA GLY A 283 0.06 -27.84 12.52
C GLY A 283 1.06 -27.01 11.71
N ALA A 284 0.85 -25.70 11.58
CA ALA A 284 1.85 -24.83 10.96
C ALA A 284 3.11 -24.76 11.83
N LEU A 285 4.29 -24.91 11.20
CA LEU A 285 5.59 -24.92 11.88
C LEU A 285 6.18 -23.52 12.07
N SER A 286 5.62 -22.52 11.38
CA SER A 286 6.00 -21.12 11.47
C SER A 286 4.77 -20.25 11.20
N VAL A 287 4.86 -18.98 11.59
CA VAL A 287 3.81 -17.97 11.37
C VAL A 287 4.46 -16.68 10.88
N ALA A 288 3.75 -15.92 10.05
CA ALA A 288 4.17 -14.58 9.67
C ALA A 288 3.33 -13.53 10.41
N ILE A 289 4.00 -12.60 11.10
CA ILE A 289 3.35 -11.57 11.90
C ILE A 289 3.85 -10.21 11.45
N GLY A 290 2.99 -9.47 10.75
CA GLY A 290 3.25 -8.10 10.32
C GLY A 290 2.96 -7.11 11.45
N LEU A 291 3.81 -6.09 11.58
CA LEU A 291 3.62 -4.98 12.51
C LEU A 291 3.28 -3.70 11.73
N GLY A 292 1.99 -3.49 11.51
CA GLY A 292 1.44 -2.33 10.83
C GLY A 292 1.50 -1.05 11.67
N GLY A 293 1.84 0.08 11.05
CA GLY A 293 1.94 1.38 11.73
C GLY A 293 3.11 1.48 12.71
N LEU A 294 4.18 0.71 12.51
CA LEU A 294 5.38 0.74 13.36
C LEU A 294 6.02 2.13 13.40
N ALA A 295 6.22 2.74 12.23
CA ALA A 295 6.80 4.08 12.14
C ALA A 295 5.91 5.13 12.82
N ASP A 296 4.59 5.01 12.66
CA ASP A 296 3.60 5.88 13.29
C ASP A 296 3.62 5.78 14.81
N LEU A 297 3.71 4.56 15.34
CA LEU A 297 3.83 4.33 16.78
C LEU A 297 5.10 4.97 17.32
N ILE A 298 6.26 4.67 16.71
CA ILE A 298 7.57 5.18 17.17
C ILE A 298 7.60 6.72 17.11
N LEU A 299 7.14 7.30 15.99
CA LEU A 299 7.06 8.75 15.84
C LEU A 299 6.14 9.39 16.86
N ARG A 300 5.01 8.74 17.19
CA ARG A 300 4.05 9.23 18.19
C ARG A 300 4.56 9.11 19.61
N GLU A 301 5.25 8.02 19.95
CA GLU A 301 5.89 7.81 21.26
C GLU A 301 7.06 8.77 21.48
N GLY A 302 7.76 9.14 20.41
CA GLY A 302 8.90 10.04 20.48
C GLY A 302 10.16 9.39 21.01
N SER A 303 10.41 8.15 20.59
CA SER A 303 11.65 7.47 20.93
C SER A 303 12.84 8.17 20.26
N ASP A 304 13.87 8.47 21.05
CA ASP A 304 15.14 9.02 20.55
C ASP A 304 15.95 7.99 19.75
N ASP A 305 15.64 6.69 19.91
CA ASP A 305 16.24 5.57 19.20
C ASP A 305 15.15 4.66 18.61
N ALA A 306 14.73 5.00 17.39
CA ALA A 306 13.73 4.24 16.65
C ALA A 306 14.15 2.77 16.43
N GLY A 307 15.45 2.50 16.24
CA GLY A 307 15.97 1.16 16.00
C GLY A 307 15.81 0.28 17.23
N SER A 308 16.21 0.78 18.39
CA SER A 308 16.06 0.07 19.66
C SER A 308 14.58 -0.18 20.01
N ARG A 309 13.70 0.80 19.77
CA ARG A 309 12.26 0.62 20.01
C ARG A 309 11.64 -0.43 19.07
N ALA A 310 12.02 -0.43 17.79
CA ALA A 310 11.58 -1.45 16.84
C ALA A 310 12.08 -2.85 17.26
N ALA A 311 13.34 -2.97 17.68
CA ALA A 311 13.92 -4.21 18.17
C ALA A 311 13.21 -4.73 19.43
N GLN A 312 12.80 -3.84 20.34
CA GLN A 312 12.03 -4.22 21.53
C GLN A 312 10.65 -4.80 21.16
N LEU A 313 9.93 -4.18 20.23
CA LEU A 313 8.63 -4.67 19.76
C LEU A 313 8.78 -6.02 19.05
N ALA A 314 9.80 -6.17 18.19
CA ALA A 314 10.14 -7.45 17.58
C ALA A 314 10.47 -8.52 18.63
N GLY A 315 11.25 -8.17 19.66
CA GLY A 315 11.55 -9.05 20.79
C GLY A 315 10.30 -9.50 21.54
N THR A 316 9.29 -8.62 21.67
CA THR A 316 7.98 -8.96 22.26
C THR A 316 7.24 -9.98 21.40
N VAL A 317 7.27 -9.83 20.07
CA VAL A 317 6.66 -10.81 19.14
C VAL A 317 7.34 -12.16 19.28
N THR A 318 8.69 -12.19 19.21
CA THR A 318 9.47 -13.43 19.33
C THR A 318 9.24 -14.13 20.67
N ALA A 319 9.23 -13.39 21.77
CA ALA A 319 9.01 -13.96 23.11
C ALA A 319 7.57 -14.46 23.33
N ALA A 320 6.60 -13.98 22.54
CA ALA A 320 5.20 -14.33 22.65
C ALA A 320 4.77 -15.47 21.71
N CYS A 321 5.62 -15.88 20.76
CA CYS A 321 5.33 -16.99 19.85
C CYS A 321 5.95 -18.29 20.36
N ASP A 322 5.19 -19.39 20.26
CA ASP A 322 5.69 -20.74 20.56
C ASP A 322 6.49 -21.35 19.39
N VAL A 323 6.33 -20.78 18.19
CA VAL A 323 7.07 -21.13 16.96
C VAL A 323 7.88 -19.93 16.47
N ALA A 324 8.88 -20.15 15.64
CA ALA A 324 9.66 -19.07 15.05
C ALA A 324 8.75 -18.16 14.18
N PRO A 325 8.57 -16.87 14.55
CA PRO A 325 7.81 -15.95 13.73
C PRO A 325 8.69 -15.36 12.63
N SER A 326 8.15 -15.23 11.42
CA SER A 326 8.68 -14.29 10.44
C SER A 326 7.99 -12.93 10.62
N LEU A 327 8.71 -11.85 10.35
CA LEU A 327 8.13 -10.49 10.34
C LEU A 327 7.85 -10.00 8.90
N PHE A 328 7.81 -10.93 7.95
CA PHE A 328 7.63 -10.65 6.53
C PHE A 328 6.16 -10.83 6.12
N VAL A 329 5.37 -9.78 6.32
CA VAL A 329 4.01 -9.67 5.81
C VAL A 329 3.94 -8.48 4.88
N ASP A 330 3.54 -8.73 3.64
CA ASP A 330 3.34 -7.71 2.62
C ASP A 330 1.98 -7.97 1.94
N ASP A 331 0.94 -7.39 2.52
CA ASP A 331 -0.43 -7.55 2.08
C ASP A 331 -1.13 -6.18 2.15
N LEU A 332 -1.29 -5.57 0.97
CA LEU A 332 -1.95 -4.27 0.82
C LEU A 332 -3.44 -4.33 1.18
N GLU A 333 -4.10 -5.46 0.92
CA GLU A 333 -5.51 -5.66 1.27
C GLU A 333 -5.67 -5.77 2.80
N ALA A 334 -4.76 -6.48 3.47
CA ALA A 334 -4.75 -6.53 4.93
C ALA A 334 -4.43 -5.16 5.55
N SER A 335 -3.52 -4.40 4.93
CA SER A 335 -3.21 -3.03 5.35
C SER A 335 -4.42 -2.13 5.19
N LEU A 336 -5.13 -2.22 4.05
CA LEU A 336 -6.35 -1.48 3.78
C LEU A 336 -7.45 -1.82 4.79
N ARG A 337 -7.69 -3.10 5.09
CA ARG A 337 -8.65 -3.53 6.14
C ARG A 337 -8.37 -2.90 7.51
N LEU A 338 -7.09 -2.67 7.83
CA LEU A 338 -6.66 -2.03 9.08
C LEU A 338 -6.55 -0.51 9.00
N GLY A 339 -6.84 0.10 7.84
CA GLY A 339 -6.71 1.55 7.63
C GLY A 339 -5.25 2.02 7.72
N LEU A 340 -4.32 1.14 7.38
CA LEU A 340 -2.89 1.43 7.39
C LEU A 340 -2.45 1.90 6.01
N GLY A 341 -1.59 2.91 6.01
CA GLY A 341 -0.93 3.43 4.81
C GLY A 341 0.56 3.58 5.03
N PRO A 342 1.33 3.84 3.96
CA PRO A 342 2.72 4.22 4.09
C PRO A 342 2.83 5.54 4.87
N LEU A 343 3.87 5.66 5.69
CA LEU A 343 4.16 6.91 6.39
C LEU A 343 4.45 8.02 5.36
N ALA A 344 3.57 9.01 5.31
CA ALA A 344 3.70 10.17 4.42
C ALA A 344 3.39 11.46 5.19
N ALA A 345 3.80 12.61 4.64
CA ALA A 345 3.46 13.91 5.22
C ALA A 345 1.96 14.20 5.20
N ILE A 346 1.29 13.69 4.16
CA ILE A 346 -0.12 13.93 3.89
C ILE A 346 -0.86 12.61 4.07
N ASP A 347 -1.90 12.67 4.89
CA ASP A 347 -2.83 11.59 5.16
C ASP A 347 -4.18 11.90 4.52
N ILE A 348 -4.92 10.84 4.20
CA ILE A 348 -6.28 10.92 3.65
C ILE A 348 -7.24 10.49 4.74
N TRP A 349 -8.23 11.33 5.03
CA TRP A 349 -9.22 11.10 6.05
C TRP A 349 -10.62 11.18 5.46
N GLN A 350 -11.51 10.32 5.93
CA GLN A 350 -12.93 10.39 5.59
C GLN A 350 -13.71 11.01 6.75
N THR A 351 -14.51 12.04 6.45
CA THR A 351 -15.43 12.63 7.43
C THR A 351 -16.64 11.72 7.68
N GLY A 352 -17.41 12.00 8.72
CA GLY A 352 -18.61 11.21 9.05
C GLY A 352 -19.68 11.21 7.96
N ASP A 353 -19.68 12.23 7.09
CA ASP A 353 -20.61 12.36 5.97
C ASP A 353 -20.08 11.72 4.66
N GLY A 354 -18.92 11.05 4.72
CA GLY A 354 -18.32 10.33 3.60
C GLY A 354 -17.30 11.14 2.78
N ASP A 355 -17.16 12.45 3.03
CA ASP A 355 -16.21 13.28 2.29
C ASP A 355 -14.75 12.92 2.58
N VAL A 356 -13.95 12.82 1.52
CA VAL A 356 -12.51 12.52 1.61
C VAL A 356 -11.70 13.82 1.61
N VAL A 357 -10.94 14.04 2.68
CA VAL A 357 -10.12 15.24 2.90
C VAL A 357 -8.65 14.88 3.12
N ARG A 358 -7.76 15.81 2.74
CA ARG A 358 -6.31 15.70 3.00
C ARG A 358 -5.97 16.40 4.31
N ARG A 359 -5.15 15.78 5.16
CA ARG A 359 -4.68 16.36 6.43
C ARG A 359 -3.20 16.09 6.65
N LEU A 360 -2.57 16.86 7.55
CA LEU A 360 -1.24 16.50 8.05
C LEU A 360 -1.32 15.15 8.77
N HIS A 361 -0.38 14.26 8.48
CA HIS A 361 -0.36 12.94 9.07
C HIS A 361 -0.34 13.00 10.62
N PRO A 362 -1.27 12.32 11.34
CA PRO A 362 -1.39 12.48 12.79
C PRO A 362 -0.11 12.17 13.59
N ALA A 363 0.65 11.16 13.17
CA ALA A 363 1.94 10.83 13.81
C ALA A 363 2.97 11.95 13.66
N LEU A 364 3.03 12.60 12.49
CA LEU A 364 3.90 13.76 12.26
C LEU A 364 3.41 14.99 13.00
N ALA A 365 2.10 15.25 13.05
CA ALA A 365 1.53 16.33 13.84
C ALA A 365 1.89 16.18 15.33
N ALA A 366 1.86 14.95 15.87
CA ALA A 366 2.29 14.66 17.24
C ALA A 366 3.80 14.91 17.43
N ALA A 367 4.63 14.47 16.48
CA ALA A 367 6.07 14.69 16.52
C ALA A 367 6.45 16.18 16.44
N ILE A 368 5.84 16.94 15.52
CA ILE A 368 6.04 18.38 15.36
C ILE A 368 5.68 19.12 16.65
N ARG A 369 4.51 18.82 17.23
CA ARG A 369 4.08 19.43 18.49
C ARG A 369 5.06 19.14 19.63
N ARG A 370 5.58 17.91 19.73
CA ARG A 370 6.56 17.53 20.75
C ARG A 370 7.89 18.26 20.56
N ALA A 371 8.30 18.47 19.32
CA ALA A 371 9.49 19.25 18.97
C ALA A 371 9.32 20.78 19.16
N GLY A 372 8.16 21.23 19.65
CA GLY A 372 7.84 22.65 19.84
C GLY A 372 7.45 23.40 18.56
N GLY A 373 7.16 22.67 17.48
CA GLY A 373 6.69 23.25 16.22
C GLY A 373 5.19 23.54 16.21
N GLU A 374 4.78 24.48 15.36
CA GLU A 374 3.37 24.84 15.15
C GLU A 374 2.76 24.01 14.02
N ILE A 375 1.65 23.32 14.32
CA ILE A 375 0.96 22.46 13.35
C ILE A 375 0.39 23.26 12.18
N ASP A 376 -0.24 24.41 12.46
CA ASP A 376 -0.80 25.28 11.42
C ASP A 376 0.29 25.79 10.47
N SER A 377 1.53 25.95 10.94
CA SER A 377 2.67 26.29 10.09
C SER A 377 3.06 25.13 9.17
N ALA A 378 3.11 23.91 9.71
CA ALA A 378 3.39 22.70 8.94
C ALA A 378 2.29 22.39 7.91
N GLU A 379 1.02 22.56 8.28
CA GLU A 379 -0.11 22.40 7.35
C GLU A 379 -0.06 23.44 6.23
N ARG A 380 0.21 24.71 6.55
CA ARG A 380 0.41 25.76 5.54
C ARG A 380 1.58 25.46 4.62
N HIS A 381 2.65 24.86 5.12
CA HIS A 381 3.78 24.44 4.29
C HIS A 381 3.39 23.31 3.33
N LEU A 382 2.63 22.32 3.79
CA LEU A 382 2.26 21.14 3.00
C LEU A 382 1.15 21.40 1.98
N PHE A 383 0.12 22.16 2.37
CA PHE A 383 -1.05 22.41 1.51
C PHE A 383 -0.96 23.73 0.77
N GLY A 384 0.06 24.54 1.07
CA GLY A 384 0.15 25.91 0.60
C GLY A 384 -0.90 26.81 1.26
N ARG A 385 -1.00 28.03 0.74
CA ARG A 385 -2.07 28.97 1.09
C ARG A 385 -3.08 28.97 -0.03
N ARG A 386 -4.37 29.03 0.28
CA ARG A 386 -5.43 29.37 -0.69
C ARG A 386 -5.51 30.88 -0.93
N THR A 387 -4.39 31.59 -0.74
CA THR A 387 -4.23 33.03 -0.92
C THR A 387 -2.77 33.31 -1.25
N LEU A 388 -2.54 34.29 -2.11
CA LEU A 388 -1.21 34.78 -2.44
C LEU A 388 -0.71 35.88 -1.48
N MET A 389 -1.48 36.26 -0.46
CA MET A 389 -1.01 37.23 0.53
C MET A 389 0.17 36.65 1.34
N ASP A 390 1.30 37.38 1.34
CA ASP A 390 2.59 37.03 1.94
C ASP A 390 3.13 35.64 1.55
N ALA A 391 2.81 35.17 0.34
CA ALA A 391 3.32 33.91 -0.18
C ALA A 391 4.80 34.06 -0.62
N PRO A 392 5.69 33.14 -0.22
CA PRO A 392 7.09 33.23 -0.61
C PRO A 392 7.25 33.03 -2.12
N GLY A 393 7.82 34.03 -2.80
CA GLY A 393 8.15 34.01 -4.24
C GLY A 393 7.12 34.69 -5.14
N VAL A 394 5.84 34.32 -5.05
CA VAL A 394 4.74 34.94 -5.82
C VAL A 394 3.66 35.41 -4.85
N ASP A 395 3.76 36.64 -4.38
CA ASP A 395 2.74 37.32 -3.59
C ASP A 395 2.06 38.45 -4.37
N HIS A 396 1.02 39.04 -3.78
CA HIS A 396 0.33 40.20 -4.37
C HIS A 396 1.28 41.38 -4.65
N ALA A 397 2.34 41.57 -3.85
CA ALA A 397 3.33 42.62 -4.10
C ALA A 397 4.20 42.33 -5.34
N ALA A 398 4.67 41.09 -5.50
CA ALA A 398 5.43 40.63 -6.64
C ALA A 398 4.60 40.64 -7.94
N LEU A 399 3.31 40.32 -7.84
CA LEU A 399 2.38 40.40 -8.96
C LEU A 399 2.06 41.85 -9.36
N ARG A 400 1.86 42.76 -8.40
CA ARG A 400 1.76 44.21 -8.69
C ARG A 400 3.00 44.73 -9.40
N ALA A 401 4.19 44.31 -8.95
CA ALA A 401 5.45 44.69 -9.60
C ALA A 401 5.59 44.15 -11.05
N ARG A 402 4.78 43.15 -11.43
CA ARG A 402 4.69 42.59 -12.78
C ARG A 402 3.51 43.14 -13.59
N GLY A 403 2.76 44.10 -13.05
CA GLY A 403 1.71 44.84 -13.77
C GLY A 403 0.29 44.33 -13.54
N PHE A 404 0.05 43.42 -12.58
CA PHE A 404 -1.29 42.98 -12.22
C PHE A 404 -2.04 44.09 -11.45
N THR A 405 -3.32 44.28 -11.78
CA THR A 405 -4.21 45.28 -11.17
C THR A 405 -4.86 44.75 -9.88
N ASP A 406 -5.35 45.64 -9.02
CA ASP A 406 -5.99 45.22 -7.75
C ASP A 406 -7.27 44.39 -7.98
N ILE A 407 -8.00 44.61 -9.08
CA ILE A 407 -9.16 43.78 -9.47
C ILE A 407 -8.73 42.35 -9.84
N GLU A 408 -7.59 42.20 -10.52
CA GLU A 408 -7.05 40.87 -10.86
C GLU A 408 -6.48 40.15 -9.63
N LEU A 409 -6.02 40.89 -8.62
CA LEU A 409 -5.50 40.34 -7.37
C LEU A 409 -6.60 39.98 -6.36
N GLU A 410 -7.76 40.64 -6.39
CA GLU A 410 -8.93 40.25 -5.60
C GLU A 410 -9.49 38.87 -6.01
N ALA A 411 -9.22 38.43 -7.23
CA ALA A 411 -9.68 37.17 -7.77
C ALA A 411 -8.79 35.95 -7.42
N VAL A 412 -7.63 36.13 -6.77
CA VAL A 412 -6.59 35.09 -6.57
C VAL A 412 -6.03 35.00 -5.15
#